data_AF-A0A139WY42-F1
#
_entry.id   AF-A0A139WY42-F1
#
_cell.length_a   1.000
_cell.length_b   1.000
_cell.length_c   1.000
_cell.angle_alpha   90.00
_cell.angle_beta   90.00
_cell.angle_gamma   90.00
#
_symmetry.space_group_name_H-M   'P 1'
#
loop_
_entity.id
_entity.type
_entity.pdbx_description
1 polymer ?
#
loop_
_entity_poly.entity_id
_entity_poly.type
_entity_poly.pdbx_seq_one_letter_code
_entity_poly.pdbx_strand_id
1 'polypeptide(L)'
;MKLQDIVKLNESFELDYLSQDSELAQQVQIRLRDLKLLSGVADGAYGPITKQATVKFAQAFDLPELLNAAFAEKLIEAKEVPNSSAAIPTSLPNCGVELIKRFEGCFLDAYPDPLTNREPITIGWGSTKKLDGSAWHLGESISQKEADELLIHQLERNYLPDLAKIPCWGELNTNQQGALLSFGYNLGSKFYGAPNFNSMTTVLQNRDWSKIRETFIKYRNPGTNVEKGLLTRRQAEAELFLTPL
;
A
#
# COMPACT_ATOMS: atom_id res chain seq x y z
N MET A 1 -28.24 13.49 15.11
CA MET A 1 -27.69 14.87 15.09
C MET A 1 -27.27 15.23 13.67
N LYS A 2 -27.30 16.52 13.28
CA LYS A 2 -26.78 16.96 11.98
C LYS A 2 -25.35 17.46 12.08
N LEU A 3 -24.57 17.36 10.99
CA LEU A 3 -23.22 17.93 10.94
C LEU A 3 -23.22 19.43 11.25
N GLN A 4 -24.27 20.16 10.83
CA GLN A 4 -24.42 21.59 11.12
C GLN A 4 -24.65 21.88 12.62
N ASP A 5 -25.19 20.91 13.37
CA ASP A 5 -25.43 21.09 14.80
C ASP A 5 -24.11 21.10 15.57
N ILE A 6 -23.15 20.26 15.19
CA ILE A 6 -21.79 20.24 15.76
C ILE A 6 -21.11 21.59 15.59
N VAL A 7 -21.24 22.21 14.41
CA VAL A 7 -20.70 23.54 14.13
C VAL A 7 -21.39 24.61 14.97
N LYS A 8 -22.74 24.61 15.01
CA LYS A 8 -23.53 25.62 15.74
C LYS A 8 -23.33 25.56 17.25
N LEU A 9 -23.22 24.36 17.81
CA LEU A 9 -23.10 24.10 19.24
C LEU A 9 -21.63 24.05 19.70
N ASN A 10 -20.67 24.08 18.76
CA ASN A 10 -19.24 23.93 19.01
C ASN A 10 -18.90 22.68 19.83
N GLU A 11 -19.56 21.57 19.50
CA GLU A 11 -19.36 20.28 20.16
C GLU A 11 -18.13 19.56 19.62
N SER A 12 -17.61 18.62 20.40
CA SER A 12 -16.45 17.81 20.05
C SER A 12 -16.63 16.39 20.57
N PHE A 13 -16.49 15.42 19.67
CA PHE A 13 -16.63 14.00 19.98
C PHE A 13 -15.44 13.22 19.44
N GLU A 14 -15.15 12.08 20.07
CA GLU A 14 -14.31 11.04 19.47
C GLU A 14 -14.97 10.51 18.19
N LEU A 15 -14.19 10.12 17.18
CA LEU A 15 -14.75 9.60 15.92
C LEU A 15 -15.67 8.39 16.12
N ASP A 16 -15.40 7.58 17.14
CA ASP A 16 -16.19 6.39 17.47
C ASP A 16 -17.60 6.72 17.99
N TYR A 17 -17.90 7.99 18.31
CA TYR A 17 -19.25 8.45 18.58
C TYR A 17 -20.21 8.17 17.41
N LEU A 18 -19.70 8.12 16.18
CA LEU A 18 -20.50 7.75 15.00
C LEU A 18 -21.13 6.35 15.09
N SER A 19 -20.62 5.46 15.94
CA SER A 19 -21.27 4.17 16.23
C SER A 19 -22.59 4.31 17.00
N GLN A 20 -22.81 5.46 17.65
CA GLN A 20 -23.96 5.73 18.51
C GLN A 20 -25.03 6.59 17.82
N ASP A 21 -24.69 7.25 16.71
CA ASP A 21 -25.61 8.09 15.93
C ASP A 21 -25.52 7.71 14.44
N SER A 22 -26.41 6.79 14.03
CA SER A 22 -26.44 6.26 12.66
C SER A 22 -26.81 7.33 11.62
N GLU A 23 -27.62 8.32 11.99
CA GLU A 23 -28.00 9.40 11.10
C GLU A 23 -26.83 10.35 10.84
N LEU A 24 -26.03 10.63 11.87
CA LEU A 24 -24.79 11.40 11.75
C LEU A 24 -23.74 10.62 10.97
N ALA A 25 -23.58 9.32 11.26
CA ALA A 25 -22.68 8.43 10.50
C ALA A 25 -23.04 8.41 9.02
N GLN A 26 -24.32 8.32 8.68
CA GLN A 26 -24.78 8.35 7.30
C GLN A 26 -24.42 9.67 6.60
N GLN A 27 -24.61 10.82 7.27
CA GLN A 27 -24.21 12.12 6.73
C GLN A 27 -22.71 12.20 6.45
N VAL A 28 -21.88 11.72 7.40
CA VAL A 28 -20.42 11.66 7.23
C VAL A 28 -20.05 10.75 6.06
N GLN A 29 -20.64 9.57 5.97
CA GLN A 29 -20.41 8.63 4.86
C GLN A 29 -20.76 9.24 3.50
N ILE A 30 -21.89 9.95 3.38
CA ILE A 30 -22.27 10.64 2.13
C ILE A 30 -21.16 11.60 1.70
N ARG A 31 -20.68 12.45 2.62
CA ARG A 31 -19.63 13.42 2.31
C ARG A 31 -18.28 12.76 1.97
N LEU A 32 -17.87 11.75 2.72
CA LEU A 32 -16.66 10.99 2.43
C LEU A 32 -16.72 10.26 1.08
N ARG A 33 -17.91 9.81 0.66
CA ARG A 33 -18.13 9.22 -0.66
C ARG A 33 -18.03 10.25 -1.78
N ASP A 34 -18.63 11.42 -1.61
CA ASP A 34 -18.52 12.53 -2.57
C ASP A 34 -17.06 12.94 -2.79
N LEU A 35 -16.27 12.89 -1.72
CA LEU A 35 -14.83 13.15 -1.72
C LEU A 35 -13.97 11.94 -2.15
N LYS A 36 -14.58 10.82 -2.54
CA LYS A 36 -13.93 9.57 -2.97
C LYS A 36 -13.03 8.91 -1.90
N LEU A 37 -13.21 9.25 -0.62
CA LEU A 37 -12.46 8.67 0.51
C LEU A 37 -13.09 7.37 1.06
N LEU A 38 -14.37 7.15 0.78
CA LEU A 38 -15.15 5.98 1.20
C LEU A 38 -15.80 5.29 0.00
N SER A 39 -15.66 3.96 -0.08
CA SER A 39 -16.35 3.11 -1.07
C SER A 39 -17.49 2.34 -0.41
N GLY A 40 -18.64 2.22 -1.07
CA GLY A 40 -19.81 1.48 -0.56
C GLY A 40 -21.07 2.33 -0.47
N VAL A 41 -22.06 1.86 0.29
CA VAL A 41 -23.31 2.60 0.56
C VAL A 41 -23.16 3.46 1.81
N ALA A 42 -23.89 4.57 1.87
CA ALA A 42 -24.02 5.36 3.09
C ALA A 42 -25.28 4.90 3.81
N ASP A 43 -25.13 3.88 4.65
CA ASP A 43 -26.20 3.18 5.36
C ASP A 43 -26.28 3.55 6.86
N GLY A 44 -25.36 4.41 7.33
CA GLY A 44 -25.25 4.76 8.74
C GLY A 44 -24.53 3.71 9.59
N ALA A 45 -24.03 2.62 8.99
CA ALA A 45 -23.25 1.62 9.70
C ALA A 45 -21.80 2.11 9.90
N TYR A 46 -21.46 2.43 11.14
CA TYR A 46 -20.09 2.79 11.49
C TYR A 46 -19.28 1.56 11.88
N GLY A 47 -18.19 1.33 11.13
CA GLY A 47 -17.25 0.24 11.35
C GLY A 47 -15.85 0.63 10.90
N PRO A 48 -14.91 -0.33 10.83
CA PRO A 48 -13.49 -0.05 10.55
C PRO A 48 -13.27 0.75 9.26
N ILE A 49 -14.05 0.47 8.20
CA ILE A 49 -13.95 1.16 6.91
C ILE A 49 -14.37 2.63 7.04
N THR A 50 -15.53 2.89 7.66
CA THR A 50 -16.02 4.27 7.88
C THR A 50 -15.05 5.05 8.77
N LYS A 51 -14.60 4.45 9.88
CA LYS A 51 -13.61 5.04 10.79
C LYS A 51 -12.35 5.48 10.04
N GLN A 52 -11.79 4.58 9.24
CA GLN A 52 -10.57 4.84 8.49
C GLN A 52 -10.75 5.92 7.42
N ALA A 53 -11.90 5.97 6.76
CA ALA A 53 -12.22 7.05 5.81
C ALA A 53 -12.28 8.42 6.50
N THR A 54 -12.89 8.47 7.70
CA THR A 54 -12.97 9.68 8.53
C THR A 54 -11.60 10.15 9.01
N VAL A 55 -10.73 9.23 9.44
CA VAL A 55 -9.34 9.54 9.84
C VAL A 55 -8.54 10.17 8.71
N LYS A 56 -8.61 9.61 7.50
CA LYS A 56 -7.90 10.20 6.36
C LYS A 56 -8.41 11.58 5.99
N PHE A 57 -9.72 11.80 6.12
CA PHE A 57 -10.26 13.12 5.88
C PHE A 57 -9.64 14.12 6.87
N ALA A 58 -9.53 13.76 8.16
CA ALA A 58 -8.84 14.61 9.13
C ALA A 58 -7.40 14.88 8.69
N GLN A 59 -6.64 13.84 8.36
CA GLN A 59 -5.23 13.94 7.97
C GLN A 59 -5.03 14.75 6.68
N ALA A 60 -5.87 14.59 5.67
CA ALA A 60 -5.74 15.28 4.40
C ALA A 60 -6.01 16.80 4.49
N PHE A 61 -6.64 17.24 5.57
CA PHE A 61 -6.93 18.64 5.85
C PHE A 61 -6.21 19.16 7.10
N ASP A 62 -5.23 18.41 7.61
CA ASP A 62 -4.47 18.74 8.83
C ASP A 62 -5.35 19.04 10.05
N LEU A 63 -6.44 18.28 10.20
CA LEU A 63 -7.41 18.40 11.29
C LEU A 63 -7.12 17.38 12.41
N PRO A 64 -7.51 17.67 13.65
CA PRO A 64 -7.52 16.67 14.72
C PRO A 64 -8.42 15.47 14.34
N GLU A 65 -8.06 14.27 14.81
CA GLU A 65 -8.87 13.05 14.66
C GLU A 65 -10.07 13.04 15.62
N LEU A 66 -10.82 14.14 15.63
CA LEU A 66 -12.01 14.38 16.44
C LEU A 66 -13.13 14.93 15.56
N LEU A 67 -14.35 14.51 15.85
CA LEU A 67 -15.54 15.07 15.23
C LEU A 67 -15.92 16.37 15.95
N ASN A 68 -15.22 17.45 15.61
CA ASN A 68 -15.40 18.79 16.15
C ASN A 68 -15.93 19.79 15.11
N ALA A 69 -16.17 21.03 15.52
CA ALA A 69 -16.69 22.08 14.65
C ALA A 69 -15.83 22.30 13.38
N ALA A 70 -14.50 22.35 13.51
CA ALA A 70 -13.60 22.53 12.38
C ALA A 70 -13.66 21.36 11.39
N PHE A 71 -13.74 20.13 11.90
CA PHE A 71 -13.91 18.93 11.08
C PHE A 71 -15.25 18.96 10.34
N ALA A 72 -16.34 19.25 11.06
CA ALA A 72 -17.68 19.28 10.48
C ALA A 72 -17.83 20.36 9.42
N GLU A 73 -17.31 21.58 9.68
CA GLU A 73 -17.28 22.69 8.72
C GLU A 73 -16.49 22.30 7.47
N LYS A 74 -15.29 21.73 7.63
CA LYS A 74 -14.48 21.32 6.48
C LYS A 74 -15.15 20.24 5.65
N LEU A 75 -15.79 19.25 6.29
CA LEU A 75 -16.45 18.14 5.61
C LEU A 75 -17.69 18.62 4.81
N ILE A 76 -18.38 19.65 5.33
CA ILE A 76 -19.49 20.30 4.61
C ILE A 76 -18.96 21.05 3.38
N GLU A 77 -17.89 21.83 3.53
CA GLU A 77 -17.39 22.74 2.48
C GLU A 77 -16.56 22.08 1.39
N ALA A 78 -15.83 21.01 1.73
CA ALA A 78 -14.84 20.41 0.85
C ALA A 78 -15.49 19.93 -0.46
N LYS A 79 -14.93 20.39 -1.59
CA LYS A 79 -15.31 19.94 -2.93
C LYS A 79 -14.40 18.82 -3.43
N GLU A 80 -13.13 18.88 -3.05
CA GLU A 80 -12.09 17.92 -3.38
C GLU A 80 -11.13 17.82 -2.19
N VAL A 81 -10.37 16.73 -2.14
CA VAL A 81 -9.36 16.51 -1.10
C VAL A 81 -8.02 17.12 -1.58
N PRO A 82 -7.42 18.07 -0.84
CA PRO A 82 -6.10 18.63 -1.14
C PRO A 82 -5.07 17.50 -1.25
N ASN A 83 -4.25 17.55 -2.30
CA ASN A 83 -3.38 16.45 -2.69
C ASN A 83 -4.16 15.14 -2.89
N SER A 84 -4.86 14.98 -4.01
CA SER A 84 -5.44 13.67 -4.40
C SER A 84 -4.39 12.56 -4.67
N SER A 85 -3.14 12.71 -4.21
CA SER A 85 -2.23 11.59 -3.92
C SER A 85 -2.28 11.13 -2.45
N ALA A 86 -3.19 11.67 -1.64
CA ALA A 86 -3.42 11.33 -0.25
C ALA A 86 -4.39 10.14 -0.15
N ALA A 87 -3.79 8.96 -0.16
CA ALA A 87 -4.18 7.80 0.62
C ALA A 87 -5.70 7.49 0.72
N ILE A 88 -6.18 6.69 -0.25
CA ILE A 88 -6.84 5.41 0.09
C ILE A 88 -6.02 4.78 1.24
N PRO A 89 -6.54 4.06 2.26
CA PRO A 89 -5.63 3.58 3.28
C PRO A 89 -4.98 2.40 2.60
N THR A 90 -3.98 2.67 1.79
CA THR A 90 -3.37 1.62 1.05
C THR A 90 -2.71 0.85 2.16
N SER A 91 -3.14 -0.39 2.32
CA SER A 91 -2.38 -1.43 3.01
C SER A 91 -1.00 -1.65 2.38
N LEU A 92 -0.50 -0.69 1.61
CA LEU A 92 0.78 -0.67 0.96
C LEU A 92 1.80 -0.12 1.96
N PRO A 93 2.68 -0.98 2.47
CA PRO A 93 3.75 -0.56 3.36
C PRO A 93 4.75 0.32 2.59
N ASN A 94 4.71 1.64 2.81
CA ASN A 94 5.58 2.61 2.13
C ASN A 94 7.07 2.28 2.31
N CYS A 95 7.48 1.76 3.46
CA CYS A 95 8.86 1.30 3.67
C CYS A 95 9.26 0.16 2.70
N GLY A 96 8.31 -0.68 2.29
CA GLY A 96 8.51 -1.67 1.23
C GLY A 96 8.64 -1.04 -0.16
N VAL A 97 7.85 0.01 -0.46
CA VAL A 97 7.95 0.76 -1.73
C VAL A 97 9.33 1.41 -1.87
N GLU A 98 9.79 2.10 -0.83
CA GLU A 98 11.12 2.72 -0.81
C GLU A 98 12.23 1.68 -0.94
N LEU A 99 12.07 0.53 -0.31
CA LEU A 99 13.03 -0.57 -0.42
C LEU A 99 13.07 -1.14 -1.85
N ILE A 100 11.94 -1.28 -2.52
CA ILE A 100 11.87 -1.68 -3.93
C ILE A 100 12.60 -0.65 -4.80
N LYS A 101 12.26 0.64 -4.68
CA LYS A 101 12.91 1.72 -5.45
C LYS A 101 14.43 1.80 -5.24
N ARG A 102 14.92 1.39 -4.06
CA ARG A 102 16.36 1.32 -3.78
C ARG A 102 17.08 0.24 -4.60
N PHE A 103 16.40 -0.87 -4.92
CA PHE A 103 17.01 -2.01 -5.60
C PHE A 103 16.64 -2.13 -7.07
N GLU A 104 15.47 -1.61 -7.47
CA GLU A 104 15.06 -1.55 -8.86
C GLU A 104 15.62 -0.30 -9.54
N GLY A 105 16.04 -0.42 -10.80
CA GLY A 105 16.33 0.75 -11.62
C GLY A 105 15.03 1.37 -12.16
N CYS A 106 14.95 2.69 -12.20
CA CYS A 106 13.85 3.39 -12.89
C CYS A 106 14.29 3.82 -14.29
N PHE A 107 13.65 3.30 -15.32
CA PHE A 107 13.90 3.67 -16.72
C PHE A 107 12.67 4.34 -17.32
N LEU A 108 12.78 5.63 -17.62
CA LEU A 108 11.65 6.43 -18.10
C LEU A 108 11.32 6.18 -19.58
N ASP A 109 12.25 5.59 -20.34
CA ASP A 109 12.06 5.16 -21.71
C ASP A 109 11.84 3.64 -21.77
N ALA A 110 10.90 3.22 -22.61
CA ALA A 110 10.59 1.80 -22.82
C ALA A 110 11.81 1.06 -23.40
N TYR A 111 12.21 -0.03 -22.74
CA TYR A 111 13.38 -0.83 -23.11
C TYR A 111 13.04 -2.32 -23.24
N PRO A 112 13.72 -3.08 -24.11
CA PRO A 112 13.51 -4.52 -24.24
C PRO A 112 14.08 -5.28 -23.04
N ASP A 113 13.63 -6.51 -22.82
CA ASP A 113 14.18 -7.37 -21.77
C ASP A 113 15.72 -7.50 -21.94
N PRO A 114 16.54 -7.14 -20.92
CA PRO A 114 18.00 -7.13 -21.06
C PRO A 114 18.62 -8.50 -21.36
N LEU A 115 17.94 -9.59 -21.02
CA LEU A 115 18.41 -10.96 -21.27
C LEU A 115 18.15 -11.39 -22.71
N THR A 116 16.96 -11.11 -23.24
CA THR A 116 16.54 -11.59 -24.56
C THR A 116 16.62 -10.54 -25.67
N ASN A 117 16.80 -9.26 -25.33
CA ASN A 117 16.67 -8.11 -26.23
C ASN A 117 15.36 -8.11 -27.03
N ARG A 118 14.29 -8.66 -26.44
CA ARG A 118 12.96 -8.80 -27.04
C ARG A 118 11.89 -8.44 -26.02
N GLU A 119 10.64 -8.79 -26.33
CA GLU A 119 9.54 -8.72 -25.38
C GLU A 119 9.79 -9.59 -24.13
N PRO A 120 9.22 -9.19 -22.98
CA PRO A 120 8.35 -8.04 -22.80
C PRO A 120 9.12 -6.72 -22.76
N ILE A 121 8.53 -5.68 -23.36
CA ILE A 121 9.02 -4.31 -23.21
C ILE A 121 8.72 -3.85 -21.78
N THR A 122 9.74 -3.29 -21.13
CA THR A 122 9.72 -2.88 -19.73
C THR A 122 9.90 -1.37 -19.62
N ILE A 123 9.30 -0.73 -18.61
CA ILE A 123 9.45 0.70 -18.33
C ILE A 123 9.27 0.98 -16.82
N GLY A 124 9.67 2.17 -16.39
CA GLY A 124 9.57 2.63 -15.02
C GLY A 124 10.39 1.76 -14.09
N TRP A 125 9.78 1.35 -12.97
CA TRP A 125 10.41 0.50 -11.95
C TRP A 125 10.37 -1.01 -12.27
N GLY A 126 10.22 -1.40 -13.55
CA GLY A 126 10.15 -2.80 -13.97
C GLY A 126 8.76 -3.27 -14.43
N SER A 127 7.90 -2.35 -14.90
CA SER A 127 6.56 -2.72 -15.40
C SER A 127 6.59 -3.14 -16.86
N THR A 128 5.93 -4.26 -17.17
CA THR A 128 5.75 -4.79 -18.54
C THR A 128 4.38 -4.48 -19.14
N LYS A 129 3.50 -3.84 -18.35
CA LYS A 129 2.14 -3.48 -18.77
C LYS A 129 1.78 -2.06 -18.34
N LYS A 130 0.91 -1.42 -19.12
CA LYS A 130 0.29 -0.13 -18.79
C LYS A 130 -0.82 -0.32 -17.76
N LEU A 131 -1.36 0.78 -17.23
CA LEU A 131 -2.47 0.78 -16.27
C LEU A 131 -3.74 0.12 -16.81
N ASP A 132 -3.97 0.20 -18.12
CA ASP A 132 -5.09 -0.47 -18.81
C ASP A 132 -4.81 -1.96 -19.13
N GLY A 133 -3.62 -2.46 -18.79
CA GLY A 133 -3.19 -3.83 -19.02
C GLY A 133 -2.57 -4.09 -20.41
N SER A 134 -2.52 -3.10 -21.29
CA SER A 134 -1.87 -3.21 -22.61
C SER A 134 -0.33 -3.25 -22.48
N ALA A 135 0.33 -3.74 -23.53
CA ALA A 135 1.79 -3.82 -23.58
C ALA A 135 2.43 -2.46 -23.91
N TRP A 136 3.66 -2.27 -23.45
CA TRP A 136 4.51 -1.16 -23.86
C TRP A 136 5.11 -1.41 -25.25
N HIS A 137 5.40 -0.33 -25.97
CA HIS A 137 6.11 -0.36 -27.24
C HIS A 137 7.39 0.46 -27.14
N LEU A 138 8.41 0.08 -27.93
CA LEU A 138 9.65 0.85 -28.01
C LEU A 138 9.38 2.28 -28.52
N GLY A 139 10.07 3.25 -27.93
CA GLY A 139 9.88 4.68 -28.21
C GLY A 139 8.83 5.36 -27.34
N GLU A 140 8.11 4.62 -26.49
CA GLU A 140 7.27 5.21 -25.45
C GLU A 140 8.12 5.67 -24.26
N SER A 141 7.69 6.76 -23.61
CA SER A 141 8.34 7.32 -22.42
C SER A 141 7.30 7.78 -21.40
N ILE A 142 7.67 7.76 -20.13
CA ILE A 142 6.84 8.25 -19.01
C ILE A 142 7.63 9.21 -18.11
N SER A 143 6.93 10.08 -17.41
CA SER A 143 7.51 10.89 -16.35
C SER A 143 7.84 10.05 -15.10
N GLN A 144 8.72 10.57 -14.23
CA GLN A 144 8.99 9.94 -12.93
C GLN A 144 7.71 9.74 -12.11
N LYS A 145 6.80 10.70 -12.17
CA LYS A 145 5.51 10.62 -11.47
C LYS A 145 4.66 9.47 -11.98
N GLU A 146 4.56 9.32 -13.30
CA GLU A 146 3.83 8.19 -13.91
C GLU A 146 4.50 6.85 -13.63
N ALA A 147 5.84 6.79 -13.58
CA ALA A 147 6.56 5.58 -13.16
C ALA A 147 6.24 5.19 -11.72
N ASP A 148 6.22 6.17 -10.81
CA ASP A 148 5.85 5.98 -9.41
C ASP A 148 4.38 5.55 -9.27
N GLU A 149 3.45 6.22 -9.95
CA GLU A 149 2.02 5.87 -9.95
C GLU A 149 1.79 4.45 -10.51
N LEU A 150 2.52 4.07 -11.56
CA LEU A 150 2.47 2.74 -12.16
C LEU A 150 2.97 1.67 -11.18
N LEU A 151 4.07 1.92 -10.47
CA LEU A 151 4.58 1.02 -9.44
C LEU A 151 3.54 0.83 -8.33
N ILE A 152 3.02 1.91 -7.77
CA ILE A 152 2.00 1.85 -6.70
C ILE A 152 0.79 1.03 -7.15
N HIS A 153 0.25 1.32 -8.34
CA HIS A 153 -0.87 0.58 -8.90
C HIS A 153 -0.56 -0.92 -9.06
N GLN A 154 0.63 -1.26 -9.55
CA GLN A 154 1.06 -2.65 -9.71
C GLN A 154 1.14 -3.37 -8.36
N LEU A 155 1.74 -2.75 -7.34
CA LEU A 155 1.86 -3.32 -6.00
C LEU A 155 0.49 -3.58 -5.38
N GLU A 156 -0.41 -2.60 -5.47
CA GLU A 156 -1.78 -2.70 -4.96
C GLU A 156 -2.61 -3.80 -5.64
N ARG A 157 -2.50 -3.93 -6.97
CA ARG A 157 -3.37 -4.82 -7.74
C ARG A 157 -2.83 -6.23 -7.89
N ASN A 158 -1.51 -6.39 -7.97
CA ASN A 158 -0.89 -7.65 -8.37
C ASN A 158 -0.07 -8.30 -7.25
N TYR A 159 0.42 -7.53 -6.27
CA TYR A 159 1.29 -8.07 -5.22
C TYR A 159 0.55 -8.20 -3.89
N LEU A 160 -0.02 -7.11 -3.36
CA LEU A 160 -0.70 -7.13 -2.06
C LEU A 160 -1.82 -8.19 -1.96
N PRO A 161 -2.66 -8.44 -2.98
CA PRO A 161 -3.72 -9.45 -2.86
C PRO A 161 -3.19 -10.87 -2.69
N ASP A 162 -2.00 -11.18 -3.21
CA ASP A 162 -1.36 -12.48 -3.01
C ASP A 162 -0.67 -12.55 -1.63
N LEU A 163 -0.01 -11.48 -1.20
CA LEU A 163 0.65 -11.42 0.11
C LEU A 163 -0.36 -11.43 1.26
N ALA A 164 -1.53 -10.82 1.08
CA ALA A 164 -2.61 -10.82 2.06
C ALA A 164 -3.18 -12.23 2.33
N LYS A 165 -2.88 -13.23 1.48
CA LYS A 165 -3.26 -14.64 1.70
C LYS A 165 -2.30 -15.36 2.66
N ILE A 166 -1.17 -14.75 3.03
CA ILE A 166 -0.25 -15.31 4.03
C ILE A 166 -0.98 -15.32 5.39
N PRO A 167 -1.11 -16.46 6.09
CA PRO A 167 -1.98 -16.57 7.26
C PRO A 167 -1.69 -15.61 8.41
N CYS A 168 -0.43 -15.18 8.58
CA CYS A 168 -0.03 -14.22 9.60
C CYS A 168 -0.02 -12.76 9.12
N TRP A 169 -0.41 -12.46 7.86
CA TRP A 169 -0.28 -11.13 7.26
C TRP A 169 -0.91 -10.00 8.11
N GLY A 170 -2.10 -10.24 8.67
CA GLY A 170 -2.81 -9.26 9.50
C GLY A 170 -2.18 -9.03 10.88
N GLU A 171 -1.25 -9.89 11.31
CA GLU A 171 -0.50 -9.75 12.56
C GLU A 171 0.83 -9.01 12.34
N LEU A 172 1.29 -8.93 11.10
CA LEU A 172 2.55 -8.29 10.75
C LEU A 172 2.42 -6.77 10.83
N ASN A 173 3.44 -6.13 11.41
CA ASN A 173 3.53 -4.68 11.38
C ASN A 173 3.90 -4.18 9.97
N THR A 174 3.82 -2.86 9.75
CA THR A 174 4.07 -2.26 8.43
C THR A 174 5.48 -2.55 7.90
N ASN A 175 6.51 -2.61 8.76
CA ASN A 175 7.88 -2.94 8.33
C ASN A 175 7.99 -4.39 7.86
N GLN A 176 7.38 -5.32 8.57
CA GLN A 176 7.33 -6.73 8.20
C GLN A 176 6.58 -6.94 6.89
N GLN A 177 5.44 -6.28 6.71
CA GLN A 177 4.70 -6.27 5.45
C GLN A 177 5.55 -5.68 4.32
N GLY A 178 6.28 -4.59 4.57
CA GLY A 178 7.15 -3.92 3.60
C GLY A 178 8.30 -4.80 3.12
N ALA A 179 8.94 -5.53 4.03
CA ALA A 179 9.99 -6.48 3.69
C ALA A 179 9.48 -7.61 2.79
N LEU A 180 8.32 -8.21 3.10
CA LEU A 180 7.72 -9.26 2.28
C LEU A 180 7.21 -8.73 0.93
N LEU A 181 6.79 -7.47 0.86
CA LEU A 181 6.44 -6.81 -0.39
C LEU A 181 7.66 -6.68 -1.31
N SER A 182 8.79 -6.18 -0.81
CA SER A 182 10.04 -6.08 -1.59
C SER A 182 10.53 -7.45 -2.06
N PHE A 183 10.43 -8.46 -1.19
CA PHE A 183 10.81 -9.83 -1.52
C PHE A 183 9.91 -10.42 -2.61
N GLY A 184 8.60 -10.26 -2.46
CA GLY A 184 7.60 -10.67 -3.45
C GLY A 184 7.77 -9.92 -4.78
N TYR A 185 8.17 -8.66 -4.76
CA TYR A 185 8.48 -7.92 -5.99
C TYR A 185 9.58 -8.59 -6.80
N ASN A 186 10.68 -8.97 -6.12
CA ASN A 186 11.84 -9.57 -6.76
C ASN A 186 11.64 -10.99 -7.26
N LEU A 187 10.88 -11.80 -6.50
CA LEU A 187 10.81 -13.25 -6.69
C LEU A 187 9.43 -13.75 -7.13
N GLY A 188 8.46 -12.83 -7.23
CA GLY A 188 7.05 -13.12 -7.52
C GLY A 188 6.17 -13.08 -6.27
N SER A 189 4.99 -12.47 -6.39
CA SER A 189 4.02 -12.29 -5.30
C SER A 189 3.49 -13.60 -4.70
N LYS A 190 3.49 -14.67 -5.51
CA LYS A 190 2.95 -16.00 -5.16
C LYS A 190 3.99 -16.93 -4.50
N PHE A 191 5.01 -16.37 -3.86
CA PHE A 191 6.07 -17.18 -3.25
C PHE A 191 5.55 -18.06 -2.10
N TYR A 192 4.54 -17.62 -1.35
CA TYR A 192 4.04 -18.37 -0.20
C TYR A 192 3.38 -19.69 -0.64
N GLY A 193 3.92 -20.82 -0.18
CA GLY A 193 3.48 -22.16 -0.57
C GLY A 193 4.03 -22.66 -1.92
N ALA A 194 4.86 -21.89 -2.61
CA ALA A 194 5.48 -22.33 -3.87
C ALA A 194 6.65 -23.32 -3.61
N PRO A 195 6.90 -24.29 -4.52
CA PRO A 195 7.86 -25.39 -4.28
C PRO A 195 9.29 -24.99 -3.89
N ASN A 196 9.78 -23.83 -4.38
CA ASN A 196 11.13 -23.34 -4.08
C ASN A 196 11.17 -22.39 -2.87
N PHE A 197 10.05 -22.21 -2.16
CA PHE A 197 9.88 -21.24 -1.08
C PHE A 197 9.50 -21.86 0.26
N ASN A 198 9.74 -23.17 0.41
CA ASN A 198 9.40 -23.92 1.63
C ASN A 198 9.97 -23.28 2.91
N SER A 199 11.25 -22.85 2.90
CA SER A 199 11.85 -22.23 4.09
C SER A 199 11.16 -20.93 4.51
N MET A 200 10.86 -20.04 3.56
CA MET A 200 10.10 -18.81 3.85
C MET A 200 8.68 -19.13 4.31
N THR A 201 8.01 -20.07 3.64
CA THR A 201 6.67 -20.52 3.99
C THR A 201 6.62 -21.05 5.42
N THR A 202 7.55 -21.94 5.80
CA THR A 202 7.62 -22.51 7.15
C THR A 202 7.85 -21.45 8.22
N VAL A 203 8.75 -20.49 7.98
CA VAL A 203 9.02 -19.41 8.94
C VAL A 203 7.78 -18.54 9.14
N LEU A 204 7.11 -18.12 8.06
CA LEU A 204 5.89 -17.31 8.12
C LEU A 204 4.73 -18.06 8.78
N GLN A 205 4.53 -19.33 8.43
CA GLN A 205 3.48 -20.17 8.97
C GLN A 205 3.63 -20.37 10.49
N ASN A 206 4.87 -20.62 10.95
CA ASN A 206 5.18 -20.90 12.35
C ASN A 206 5.47 -19.64 13.18
N ARG A 207 5.50 -18.46 12.55
CA ARG A 207 5.89 -17.18 13.20
C ARG A 207 7.28 -17.25 13.83
N ASP A 208 8.19 -18.01 13.23
CA ASP A 208 9.55 -18.24 13.76
C ASP A 208 10.49 -17.11 13.33
N TRP A 209 10.26 -15.90 13.86
CA TRP A 209 11.02 -14.71 13.50
C TRP A 209 12.51 -14.82 13.83
N SER A 210 12.90 -15.73 14.72
CA SER A 210 14.30 -16.02 15.01
C SER A 210 15.08 -16.50 13.76
N LYS A 211 14.39 -17.15 12.82
CA LYS A 211 14.97 -17.66 11.56
C LYS A 211 14.74 -16.78 10.35
N ILE A 212 14.06 -15.62 10.48
CA ILE A 212 13.65 -14.84 9.31
C ILE A 212 14.86 -14.31 8.53
N ARG A 213 15.90 -13.84 9.24
CA ARG A 213 17.11 -13.28 8.62
C ARG A 213 17.86 -14.31 7.79
N GLU A 214 18.18 -15.47 8.38
CA GLU A 214 18.84 -16.55 7.63
C GLU A 214 17.98 -17.05 6.47
N THR A 215 16.66 -16.97 6.59
CA THR A 215 15.72 -17.43 5.57
C THR A 215 15.69 -16.50 4.38
N PHE A 216 15.66 -15.16 4.56
CA PHE A 216 15.85 -14.21 3.47
C PHE A 216 17.15 -14.48 2.70
N ILE A 217 18.28 -14.66 3.41
CA ILE A 217 19.62 -14.84 2.81
C ILE A 217 19.73 -16.10 1.93
N LYS A 218 18.87 -17.10 2.11
CA LYS A 218 18.82 -18.29 1.24
C LYS A 218 18.46 -17.94 -0.20
N TYR A 219 17.66 -16.90 -0.43
CA TYR A 219 17.18 -16.48 -1.74
C TYR A 219 18.11 -15.46 -2.41
N ARG A 220 19.40 -15.80 -2.47
CA ARG A 220 20.47 -14.97 -3.06
C ARG A 220 21.09 -15.53 -4.34
N ASN A 221 20.64 -16.71 -4.79
CA ASN A 221 21.16 -17.42 -5.96
C ASN A 221 22.70 -17.64 -5.94
N PRO A 222 23.22 -18.50 -5.05
CA PRO A 222 24.66 -18.68 -4.85
C PRO A 222 25.41 -19.13 -6.11
N GLY A 223 26.62 -18.59 -6.31
CA GLY A 223 27.49 -18.93 -7.44
C GLY A 223 27.16 -18.18 -8.74
N THR A 224 26.18 -17.28 -8.72
CA THR A 224 25.81 -16.46 -9.89
C THR A 224 26.42 -15.06 -9.84
N ASN A 225 26.52 -14.40 -10.99
CA ASN A 225 27.00 -13.01 -11.08
C ASN A 225 26.12 -11.99 -10.33
N VAL A 226 24.87 -12.35 -9.99
CA VAL A 226 23.94 -11.50 -9.24
C VAL A 226 23.96 -11.76 -7.73
N GLU A 227 24.69 -12.78 -7.24
CA GLU A 227 24.65 -13.20 -5.84
C GLU A 227 24.94 -12.05 -4.87
N LYS A 228 25.95 -11.24 -5.16
CA LYS A 228 26.34 -10.11 -4.30
C LYS A 228 25.20 -9.09 -4.14
N GLY A 229 24.54 -8.73 -5.25
CA GLY A 229 23.43 -7.78 -5.23
C GLY A 229 22.21 -8.35 -4.51
N LEU A 230 21.88 -9.62 -4.78
CA LEU A 230 20.78 -10.29 -4.09
C LEU A 230 21.05 -10.45 -2.60
N LEU A 231 22.28 -10.77 -2.18
CA LEU A 231 22.64 -10.84 -0.77
C LEU A 231 22.40 -9.51 -0.06
N THR A 232 22.85 -8.39 -0.64
CA THR A 232 22.60 -7.05 -0.09
C THR A 232 21.09 -6.75 0.01
N ARG A 233 20.31 -7.13 -1.00
CA ARG A 233 18.85 -6.98 -0.97
C ARG A 233 18.19 -7.79 0.13
N ARG A 234 18.54 -9.08 0.24
CA ARG A 234 18.00 -9.98 1.28
C ARG A 234 18.36 -9.53 2.69
N GLN A 235 19.55 -8.95 2.89
CA GLN A 235 19.95 -8.36 4.17
C GLN A 235 19.09 -7.15 4.53
N ALA A 236 18.88 -6.22 3.59
CA ALA A 236 18.05 -5.04 3.83
C ALA A 236 16.57 -5.39 4.08
N GLU A 237 16.02 -6.37 3.37
CA GLU A 237 14.68 -6.89 3.61
C GLU A 237 14.56 -7.53 5.01
N ALA A 238 15.56 -8.33 5.43
CA ALA A 238 15.58 -8.91 6.77
C ALA A 238 15.72 -7.85 7.88
N GLU A 239 16.53 -6.81 7.66
CA GLU A 239 16.68 -5.68 8.58
C GLU A 239 15.38 -4.91 8.73
N LEU A 240 14.71 -4.59 7.61
CA LEU A 240 13.40 -3.97 7.64
C LEU A 240 12.40 -4.84 8.42
N PHE A 241 12.32 -6.15 8.12
CA PHE A 241 11.39 -7.06 8.80
C PHE A 241 11.59 -7.10 10.32
N LEU A 242 12.85 -7.02 10.78
CA LEU A 242 13.20 -7.10 12.20
C LEU A 242 13.13 -5.74 12.91
N THR A 243 12.83 -4.65 12.19
CA THR A 243 12.70 -3.31 12.79
C THR A 243 11.34 -3.19 13.48
N PRO A 244 11.30 -3.03 14.81
CA PRO A 244 10.05 -2.82 15.54
C PRO A 244 9.41 -1.48 15.15
N LEU A 245 8.09 -1.38 15.34
CA LEU A 245 7.36 -0.11 15.32
C LEU A 245 7.09 0.33 16.75
#